data_AF-A0A0U1M3N8-F1
#
_entry.id   AF-A0A0U1M3N8-F1
#
_cell.length_a   1.000
_cell.length_b   1.000
_cell.length_c   1.000
_cell.angle_alpha   90.00
_cell.angle_beta   90.00
_cell.angle_gamma   90.00
#
_symmetry.space_group_name_H-M   'P 1'
#
loop_
_entity.id
_entity.type
_entity.pdbx_description
1 polymer ?
#
loop_
_entity_poly.entity_id
_entity_poly.type
_entity_poly.pdbx_seq_one_letter_code
_entity_poly.pdbx_strand_id
1 'polypeptide(L)'
;MKPTFHSSILWRNNSSSSAPPIRGHRIASQPQAVTKPQTRDRGPPSEETTQTDFAALDVLGNLPGPATAVDACLDDGFHLDNGVKITDGDGVLLVGGEAFAWRPWHSMTGDVDAARRQMVNEKGQFEVPEEVWGLLSVVWPRPDILILGLGASVFPLSPQTKRHINSLGMRVDVQDTRNASAQFNLLATERGATEVAAAMIPIGWKGR
;
A
#
# COMPACT_ATOMS: atom_id res chain seq x y z
N MET A 1 -6.96 14.49 69.66
CA MET A 1 -5.83 14.83 70.54
C MET A 1 -5.39 16.26 70.27
N LYS A 2 -5.61 17.10 71.28
CA LYS A 2 -4.85 18.28 71.73
C LYS A 2 -4.44 19.38 70.72
N PRO A 3 -4.98 20.60 70.87
CA PRO A 3 -4.41 21.84 70.35
C PRO A 3 -3.36 22.39 71.33
N THR A 4 -2.40 23.18 70.84
CA THR A 4 -1.72 24.18 71.68
C THR A 4 -1.24 25.36 70.85
N PHE A 5 -1.56 26.53 71.39
CA PHE A 5 -1.27 27.91 71.02
C PHE A 5 0.25 28.17 70.83
N HIS A 6 0.75 29.23 70.19
CA HIS A 6 0.43 30.65 70.41
C HIS A 6 1.22 31.54 69.42
N SER A 7 0.94 32.85 69.47
CA SER A 7 1.85 33.98 69.20
C SER A 7 1.83 34.61 67.81
N SER A 8 1.14 35.74 67.74
CA SER A 8 1.24 36.81 66.75
C SER A 8 2.54 37.62 66.91
N ILE A 9 3.05 38.24 65.82
CA ILE A 9 3.56 39.63 65.70
C ILE A 9 4.60 39.82 64.55
N LEU A 10 4.29 40.83 63.71
CA LEU A 10 5.12 41.77 62.92
C LEU A 10 5.82 41.41 61.58
N TRP A 11 5.32 42.10 60.54
CA TRP A 11 5.96 42.82 59.43
C TRP A 11 7.50 42.81 59.25
N ARG A 12 7.97 42.42 58.05
CA ARG A 12 8.62 43.34 57.06
C ARG A 12 8.91 42.70 55.69
N ASN A 13 8.81 43.56 54.67
CA ASN A 13 9.24 43.49 53.26
C ASN A 13 10.41 42.56 52.92
N ASN A 14 10.38 41.93 51.73
CA ASN A 14 11.13 42.43 50.57
C ASN A 14 10.80 41.68 49.26
N SER A 15 10.92 42.42 48.16
CA SER A 15 11.21 42.00 46.78
C SER A 15 10.17 41.18 46.01
N SER A 16 9.35 41.93 45.27
CA SER A 16 8.81 41.56 43.97
C SER A 16 9.90 41.00 43.04
N SER A 17 9.65 39.82 42.47
CA SER A 17 10.29 39.36 41.25
C SER A 17 9.24 38.68 40.38
N SER A 18 8.55 39.50 39.60
CA SER A 18 7.75 39.07 38.47
C SER A 18 8.69 38.53 37.39
N ALA A 19 8.77 37.21 37.29
CA ALA A 19 9.45 36.55 36.17
C ALA A 19 8.70 36.89 34.86
N PRO A 20 9.40 37.34 33.80
CA PRO A 20 8.76 37.60 32.52
C PRO A 20 8.42 36.26 31.83
N PRO A 21 7.33 36.19 31.04
CA PRO A 21 7.01 34.98 30.28
C PRO A 21 8.07 34.74 29.20
N ILE A 22 8.51 33.49 29.09
CA ILE A 22 9.41 33.00 28.04
C ILE A 22 8.73 33.22 26.68
N ARG A 23 9.22 34.20 25.93
CA ARG A 23 8.78 34.52 24.57
C ARG A 23 9.39 33.48 23.63
N GLY A 24 8.57 32.55 23.14
CA GLY A 24 8.95 31.63 22.09
C GLY A 24 9.52 32.39 20.89
N HIS A 25 10.75 32.09 20.52
CA HIS A 25 11.38 32.63 19.33
C HIS A 25 10.65 32.07 18.10
N ARG A 26 9.79 32.88 17.48
CA ARG A 26 9.32 32.63 16.12
C ARG A 26 10.55 32.69 15.20
N ILE A 27 11.01 31.54 14.73
CA ILE A 27 11.89 31.48 13.57
C ILE A 27 11.03 31.89 12.37
N ALA A 28 11.03 33.18 12.05
CA ALA A 28 10.52 33.65 10.78
C ALA A 28 11.53 33.17 9.72
N SER A 29 11.21 32.09 9.01
CA SER A 29 11.91 31.72 7.77
C SER A 29 11.62 32.80 6.73
N GLN A 30 12.49 33.80 6.68
CA GLN A 30 12.48 34.82 5.65
C GLN A 30 12.98 34.14 4.37
N PRO A 31 12.15 34.00 3.31
CA PRO A 31 12.66 33.48 2.05
C PRO A 31 13.67 34.49 1.52
N GLN A 32 14.95 34.14 1.53
CA GLN A 32 15.93 34.89 0.76
C GLN A 32 15.48 34.84 -0.70
N ALA A 33 15.18 36.01 -1.26
CA ALA A 33 14.91 36.13 -2.68
C ALA A 33 16.19 35.74 -3.43
N VAL A 34 16.26 34.50 -3.88
CA VAL A 34 17.32 34.04 -4.78
C VAL A 34 17.11 34.79 -6.09
N THR A 35 18.00 35.74 -6.38
CA THR A 35 18.01 36.40 -7.68
C THR A 35 18.24 35.34 -8.75
N LYS A 36 17.39 35.33 -9.78
CA LYS A 36 17.57 34.44 -10.93
C LYS A 36 18.98 34.65 -11.50
N PRO A 37 19.77 33.59 -11.75
CA PRO A 37 21.08 33.73 -12.36
C PRO A 37 20.97 34.56 -13.63
N GLN A 38 21.74 35.66 -13.72
CA GLN A 38 21.70 36.56 -14.88
C GLN A 38 22.43 35.96 -16.10
N THR A 39 23.23 34.91 -15.89
CA THR A 39 23.91 34.22 -16.98
C THR A 39 23.10 32.99 -17.39
N ARG A 40 22.94 32.81 -18.70
CA ARG A 40 22.43 31.55 -19.30
C ARG A 40 23.59 30.71 -19.80
N ASP A 41 24.78 30.96 -19.27
CA ASP A 41 26.00 30.34 -19.74
C ASP A 41 26.07 28.92 -19.15
N ARG A 42 25.65 27.95 -19.97
CA ARG A 42 25.65 26.52 -19.64
C ARG A 42 26.94 25.84 -20.11
N GLY A 43 28.03 26.60 -20.23
CA GLY A 43 29.25 26.10 -20.84
C GLY A 43 29.05 25.76 -22.33
N PRO A 44 30.05 25.13 -22.97
CA PRO A 44 29.90 24.66 -24.34
C PRO A 44 28.70 23.69 -24.45
N PRO A 45 28.04 23.60 -25.61
CA PRO A 45 26.98 22.62 -25.81
C PRO A 45 27.50 21.22 -25.46
N SER A 46 26.76 20.48 -24.62
CA SER A 46 27.07 19.09 -24.36
C SER A 46 27.01 18.31 -25.68
N GLU A 47 28.14 17.78 -26.12
CA GLU A 47 28.28 16.74 -27.17
C GLU A 47 27.90 15.35 -26.62
N GLU A 48 27.36 15.31 -25.40
CA GLU A 48 27.02 14.09 -24.69
C GLU A 48 25.85 13.40 -25.40
N THR A 49 26.18 12.33 -26.13
CA THR A 49 25.23 11.39 -26.73
C THR A 49 24.64 10.42 -25.69
N THR A 50 24.61 10.80 -24.41
CA THR A 50 23.93 10.08 -23.33
C THR A 50 22.42 10.29 -23.47
N GLN A 51 21.87 9.87 -24.60
CA GLN A 51 20.50 9.45 -24.66
C GLN A 51 20.47 8.14 -23.89
N THR A 52 20.11 8.23 -22.61
CA THR A 52 19.95 7.05 -21.75
C THR A 52 18.94 6.13 -22.43
N ASP A 53 19.43 5.03 -22.99
CA ASP A 53 18.54 3.99 -23.50
C ASP A 53 17.90 3.34 -22.28
N PHE A 54 16.61 3.60 -22.06
CA PHE A 54 15.87 3.04 -20.94
C PHE A 54 15.83 1.50 -21.01
N ALA A 55 16.02 0.91 -22.19
CA ALA A 55 16.17 -0.54 -22.32
C ALA A 55 17.51 -1.04 -21.74
N ALA A 56 18.56 -0.23 -21.78
CA ALA A 56 19.86 -0.58 -21.20
C ALA A 56 19.90 -0.49 -19.66
N LEU A 57 18.86 0.08 -19.03
CA LEU A 57 18.68 0.12 -17.58
C LEU A 57 17.78 -1.00 -17.05
N ASP A 58 17.22 -1.84 -17.94
CA ASP A 58 16.43 -3.00 -17.54
C ASP A 58 17.35 -4.15 -17.13
N VAL A 59 17.84 -4.07 -15.89
CA VAL A 59 18.73 -5.08 -15.27
C VAL A 59 18.05 -6.45 -15.15
N LEU A 60 16.71 -6.50 -15.16
CA LEU A 60 15.92 -7.72 -15.05
C LEU A 60 15.46 -8.28 -16.40
N GLY A 61 15.61 -7.53 -17.50
CA GLY A 61 15.12 -7.93 -18.82
C GLY A 61 15.69 -9.25 -19.38
N ASN A 62 16.81 -9.74 -18.82
CA ASN A 62 17.41 -11.02 -19.19
C ASN A 62 16.98 -12.20 -18.29
N LEU A 63 16.17 -11.95 -17.26
CA LEU A 63 15.53 -13.00 -16.46
C LEU A 63 14.21 -13.41 -17.13
N PRO A 64 13.89 -14.71 -17.21
CA PRO A 64 12.57 -15.12 -17.65
C PRO A 64 11.54 -14.61 -16.65
N GLY A 65 10.53 -13.87 -17.14
CA GLY A 65 9.38 -13.47 -16.33
C GLY A 65 8.62 -14.67 -15.78
N PRO A 66 7.79 -14.50 -14.74
CA PRO A 66 6.96 -15.56 -14.24
C PRO A 66 6.00 -16.02 -15.34
N ALA A 67 5.76 -17.31 -15.49
CA ALA A 67 4.86 -17.88 -16.50
C ALA A 67 3.36 -17.50 -16.33
N THR A 68 3.06 -16.66 -15.35
CA THR A 68 1.74 -16.10 -15.06
C THR A 68 1.84 -14.59 -14.86
N ALA A 69 2.75 -13.92 -15.56
CA ALA A 69 2.86 -12.48 -15.52
C ALA A 69 1.55 -11.87 -16.01
N VAL A 70 1.10 -10.81 -15.36
CA VAL A 70 -0.09 -10.07 -15.79
C VAL A 70 0.31 -9.15 -16.94
N ASP A 71 -0.26 -9.38 -18.12
CA ASP A 71 -0.05 -8.56 -19.31
C ASP A 71 -1.04 -7.38 -19.35
N ALA A 72 -2.31 -7.62 -19.03
CA ALA A 72 -3.32 -6.58 -18.98
C ALA A 72 -4.32 -6.76 -17.83
N CYS A 73 -4.62 -5.64 -17.17
CA CYS A 73 -5.73 -5.51 -16.23
C CYS A 73 -6.91 -4.84 -16.96
N LEU A 74 -8.03 -5.54 -17.05
CA LEU A 74 -9.25 -5.10 -17.71
C LEU A 74 -10.30 -4.65 -16.69
N ASP A 75 -11.38 -4.06 -17.19
CA ASP A 75 -12.52 -3.69 -16.35
C ASP A 75 -13.24 -4.93 -15.80
N ASP A 76 -13.24 -6.03 -16.55
CA ASP A 76 -13.95 -7.27 -16.26
C ASP A 76 -13.00 -8.49 -16.09
N GLY A 77 -11.70 -8.28 -15.96
CA GLY A 77 -10.79 -9.40 -15.83
C GLY A 77 -9.31 -9.10 -16.03
N PHE A 78 -8.57 -10.13 -16.46
CA PHE A 78 -7.12 -10.13 -16.58
C PHE A 78 -6.67 -10.96 -17.79
N HIS A 79 -5.62 -10.48 -18.46
CA HIS A 79 -4.86 -11.27 -19.42
C HIS A 79 -3.48 -11.59 -18.84
N LEU A 80 -3.08 -12.84 -18.97
CA LEU A 80 -1.76 -13.32 -18.56
C LEU A 80 -0.88 -13.58 -19.78
N ASP A 81 0.44 -13.51 -19.59
CA ASP A 81 1.46 -13.69 -20.61
C ASP A 81 1.44 -15.08 -21.28
N ASN A 82 1.01 -16.11 -20.55
CA ASN A 82 0.81 -17.46 -21.07
C ASN A 82 -0.45 -17.63 -21.93
N GLY A 83 -1.19 -16.55 -22.19
CA GLY A 83 -2.41 -16.54 -23.00
C GLY A 83 -3.69 -16.88 -22.23
N VAL A 84 -3.62 -17.19 -20.94
CA VAL A 84 -4.80 -17.37 -20.08
C VAL A 84 -5.51 -16.03 -19.91
N LYS A 85 -6.84 -16.07 -20.00
CA LYS A 85 -7.71 -14.93 -19.78
C LYS A 85 -8.70 -15.26 -18.68
N ILE A 86 -8.80 -14.37 -17.70
CA ILE A 86 -9.83 -14.38 -16.68
C ILE A 86 -10.82 -13.30 -17.07
N THR A 87 -12.09 -13.65 -17.17
CA THR A 87 -13.18 -12.81 -17.71
C THR A 87 -14.38 -12.77 -16.76
N ASP A 88 -15.50 -12.20 -17.20
CA ASP A 88 -16.79 -12.22 -16.48
C ASP A 88 -16.79 -11.46 -15.13
N GLY A 89 -15.85 -10.52 -15.00
CA GLY A 89 -15.64 -9.73 -13.78
C GLY A 89 -15.00 -10.53 -12.64
N ASP A 90 -14.37 -11.66 -12.95
CA ASP A 90 -13.66 -12.46 -11.96
C ASP A 90 -12.34 -11.84 -11.55
N GLY A 91 -12.00 -11.97 -10.27
CA GLY A 91 -10.67 -11.69 -9.78
C GLY A 91 -9.69 -12.77 -10.20
N VAL A 92 -8.41 -12.47 -10.00
CA VAL A 92 -7.32 -13.44 -10.18
C VAL A 92 -6.63 -13.68 -8.84
N LEU A 93 -6.31 -14.93 -8.56
CA LEU A 93 -5.42 -15.35 -7.50
C LEU A 93 -4.22 -16.06 -8.13
N LEU A 94 -3.04 -15.43 -8.04
CA LEU A 94 -1.77 -15.92 -8.54
C LEU A 94 -0.95 -16.48 -7.37
N VAL A 95 -0.63 -17.77 -7.42
CA VAL A 95 0.10 -18.45 -6.34
C VAL A 95 0.94 -19.59 -6.93
N GLY A 96 2.22 -19.64 -6.58
CA GLY A 96 3.09 -20.77 -6.98
C GLY A 96 3.35 -20.85 -8.49
N GLY A 97 3.20 -19.74 -9.22
CA GLY A 97 3.28 -19.73 -10.68
C GLY A 97 2.03 -20.28 -11.38
N GLU A 98 0.92 -20.41 -10.67
CA GLU A 98 -0.39 -20.75 -11.23
C GLU A 98 -1.39 -19.60 -11.05
N ALA A 99 -2.41 -19.58 -11.91
CA ALA A 99 -3.46 -18.57 -11.90
C ALA A 99 -4.84 -19.21 -11.71
N PHE A 100 -5.60 -18.68 -10.76
CA PHE A 100 -6.95 -19.14 -10.43
C PHE A 100 -7.95 -17.99 -10.55
N ALA A 101 -9.15 -18.30 -11.04
CA ALA A 101 -10.28 -17.38 -10.94
C ALA A 101 -10.67 -17.23 -9.45
N TRP A 102 -10.77 -15.99 -9.00
CA TRP A 102 -10.99 -15.64 -7.60
C TRP A 102 -12.24 -14.78 -7.44
N ARG A 103 -13.21 -15.27 -6.66
CA ARG A 103 -14.52 -14.63 -6.50
C ARG A 103 -14.83 -14.44 -5.01
N PRO A 104 -14.16 -13.48 -4.33
CA PRO A 104 -14.33 -13.25 -2.88
C PRO A 104 -15.77 -12.93 -2.47
N TRP A 105 -16.57 -12.40 -3.40
CA TRP A 105 -17.98 -12.05 -3.20
C TRP A 105 -18.92 -13.27 -3.23
N HIS A 106 -18.50 -14.41 -3.77
CA HIS A 106 -19.42 -15.53 -4.05
C HIS A 106 -20.02 -16.16 -2.78
N SER A 107 -19.32 -16.09 -1.64
CA SER A 107 -19.77 -16.66 -0.37
C SER A 107 -20.66 -15.75 0.47
N MET A 108 -20.90 -14.50 0.04
CA MET A 108 -21.58 -13.48 0.87
C MET A 108 -23.10 -13.47 0.69
N THR A 109 -23.58 -13.30 -0.54
CA THR A 109 -25.02 -13.19 -0.87
C THR A 109 -25.28 -13.79 -2.26
N GLY A 110 -26.52 -14.24 -2.51
CA GLY A 110 -26.92 -14.77 -3.82
C GLY A 110 -26.96 -13.72 -4.94
N ASP A 111 -27.02 -12.43 -4.59
CA ASP A 111 -26.87 -11.32 -5.54
C ASP A 111 -25.39 -10.90 -5.61
N VAL A 112 -24.78 -11.10 -6.79
CA VAL A 112 -23.37 -10.82 -7.08
C VAL A 112 -23.03 -9.33 -6.94
N ASP A 113 -23.90 -8.43 -7.41
CA ASP A 113 -23.63 -6.99 -7.36
C ASP A 113 -23.76 -6.47 -5.94
N ALA A 114 -24.74 -6.98 -5.18
CA ALA A 114 -24.85 -6.70 -3.76
C ALA A 114 -23.63 -7.23 -3.00
N ALA A 115 -23.18 -8.46 -3.29
CA ALA A 115 -22.01 -9.06 -2.66
C ALA A 115 -20.74 -8.24 -2.92
N ARG A 116 -20.52 -7.82 -4.18
CA ARG A 116 -19.36 -6.99 -4.55
C ARG A 116 -19.30 -5.67 -3.80
N ARG A 117 -20.46 -5.05 -3.51
CA ARG A 117 -20.54 -3.82 -2.69
C ARG A 117 -20.31 -4.09 -1.20
N GLN A 118 -20.69 -5.26 -0.71
CA GLN A 118 -20.54 -5.66 0.70
C GLN A 118 -19.10 -6.01 1.10
N MET A 119 -18.19 -6.21 0.14
CA MET A 119 -16.76 -6.40 0.42
C MET A 119 -16.09 -5.17 1.05
N VAL A 120 -16.76 -4.01 1.06
CA VAL A 120 -16.34 -2.82 1.80
C VAL A 120 -17.33 -2.56 2.92
N ASN A 121 -16.87 -2.70 4.17
CA ASN A 121 -17.70 -2.50 5.35
C ASN A 121 -18.11 -1.02 5.55
N GLU A 122 -18.96 -0.74 6.54
CA GLU A 122 -19.42 0.62 6.84
C GLU A 122 -18.31 1.60 7.20
N LYS A 123 -17.13 1.09 7.60
CA LYS A 123 -15.95 1.90 7.93
C LYS A 123 -15.06 2.16 6.71
N GLY A 124 -15.49 1.74 5.52
CA GLY A 124 -14.71 1.87 4.28
C GLY A 124 -13.54 0.89 4.20
N GLN A 125 -13.58 -0.21 4.95
CA GLN A 125 -12.50 -1.19 4.97
C GLN A 125 -12.87 -2.42 4.14
N PHE A 126 -11.88 -2.97 3.41
CA PHE A 126 -12.04 -4.23 2.70
C PHE A 126 -12.11 -5.38 3.71
N GLU A 127 -13.19 -6.16 3.61
CA GLU A 127 -13.52 -7.24 4.52
C GLU A 127 -14.20 -8.36 3.75
N VAL A 128 -13.61 -9.55 3.82
CA VAL A 128 -14.13 -10.76 3.18
C VAL A 128 -14.04 -11.93 4.15
N PRO A 129 -14.93 -12.95 4.01
CA PRO A 129 -14.88 -14.16 4.83
C PRO A 129 -13.54 -14.88 4.72
N GLU A 130 -13.17 -15.63 5.76
CA GLU A 130 -11.87 -16.31 5.83
C GLU A 130 -11.72 -17.40 4.75
N GLU A 131 -12.83 -18.02 4.36
CA GLU A 131 -12.88 -19.13 3.39
C GLU A 131 -12.36 -18.71 2.01
N VAL A 132 -12.44 -17.42 1.70
CA VAL A 132 -11.90 -16.81 0.47
C VAL A 132 -10.39 -17.02 0.33
N TRP A 133 -9.68 -17.18 1.45
CA TRP A 133 -8.23 -17.41 1.51
C TRP A 133 -7.85 -18.89 1.62
N GLY A 134 -8.83 -19.81 1.50
CA GLY A 134 -8.64 -21.24 1.74
C GLY A 134 -7.48 -21.85 0.93
N LEU A 135 -7.28 -21.43 -0.32
CA LEU A 135 -6.16 -21.90 -1.14
C LEU A 135 -4.80 -21.58 -0.48
N LEU A 136 -4.63 -20.39 0.07
CA LEU A 136 -3.38 -19.96 0.72
C LEU A 136 -3.08 -20.75 2.02
N SER A 137 -4.10 -21.38 2.61
CA SER A 137 -3.94 -22.21 3.79
C SER A 137 -3.28 -23.56 3.49
N VAL A 138 -3.43 -24.07 2.26
CA VAL A 138 -2.96 -25.41 1.85
C VAL A 138 -1.72 -25.39 0.95
N VAL A 139 -1.36 -24.24 0.39
CA VAL A 139 -0.18 -24.11 -0.49
C VAL A 139 1.13 -24.24 0.30
N TRP A 140 2.07 -25.00 -0.25
CA TRP A 140 3.45 -25.13 0.25
C TRP A 140 4.46 -25.13 -0.92
N PRO A 141 5.63 -24.45 -0.81
CA PRO A 141 6.02 -23.57 0.28
C PRO A 141 5.07 -22.37 0.39
N ARG A 142 4.89 -21.86 1.60
CA ARG A 142 3.97 -20.74 1.81
C ARG A 142 4.61 -19.44 1.27
N PRO A 143 3.89 -18.61 0.52
CA PRO A 143 4.38 -17.30 0.09
C PRO A 143 4.72 -16.40 1.29
N ASP A 144 5.71 -15.53 1.13
CA ASP A 144 6.11 -14.57 2.16
C ASP A 144 5.27 -13.28 2.08
N ILE A 145 4.89 -12.90 0.86
CA ILE A 145 4.16 -11.65 0.56
C ILE A 145 2.92 -11.98 -0.27
N LEU A 146 1.79 -11.42 0.14
CA LEU A 146 0.53 -11.37 -0.60
C LEU A 146 0.28 -9.92 -1.05
N ILE A 147 0.30 -9.70 -2.35
CA ILE A 147 -0.10 -8.43 -2.96
C ILE A 147 -1.61 -8.47 -3.19
N LEU A 148 -2.33 -7.47 -2.70
CA LEU A 148 -3.78 -7.38 -2.80
C LEU A 148 -4.18 -6.18 -3.66
N GLY A 149 -4.69 -6.47 -4.87
CA GLY A 149 -5.20 -5.46 -5.81
C GLY A 149 -6.71 -5.27 -5.67
N LEU A 150 -7.14 -4.09 -5.26
CA LEU A 150 -8.55 -3.80 -4.92
C LEU A 150 -9.25 -2.96 -6.01
N GLY A 151 -9.11 -3.36 -7.27
CA GLY A 151 -9.74 -2.70 -8.41
C GLY A 151 -9.11 -1.35 -8.74
N ALA A 152 -9.94 -0.33 -9.02
CA ALA A 152 -9.45 1.01 -9.41
C ALA A 152 -8.95 1.87 -8.24
N SER A 153 -9.09 1.43 -6.99
CA SER A 153 -8.77 2.24 -5.81
C SER A 153 -8.26 1.39 -4.66
N VAL A 154 -7.55 2.02 -3.72
CA VAL A 154 -7.01 1.34 -2.54
C VAL A 154 -8.00 1.46 -1.38
N PHE A 155 -8.32 0.32 -0.75
CA PHE A 155 -9.12 0.29 0.48
C PHE A 155 -8.28 -0.28 1.64
N PRO A 156 -8.37 0.30 2.85
CA PRO A 156 -7.71 -0.27 4.01
C PRO A 156 -8.31 -1.63 4.35
N LEU A 157 -7.48 -2.61 4.74
CA LEU A 157 -7.98 -3.89 5.23
C LEU A 157 -8.64 -3.75 6.60
N SER A 158 -9.71 -4.53 6.82
CA SER A 158 -10.24 -4.72 8.17
C SER A 158 -9.16 -5.36 9.07
N PRO A 159 -9.13 -5.04 10.38
CA PRO A 159 -8.19 -5.68 11.30
C PRO A 159 -8.34 -7.20 11.34
N GLN A 160 -9.54 -7.73 11.09
CA GLN A 160 -9.82 -9.16 11.12
C GLN A 160 -9.21 -9.86 9.90
N THR A 161 -9.48 -9.35 8.69
CA THR A 161 -8.90 -9.87 7.45
C THR A 161 -7.37 -9.78 7.48
N LYS A 162 -6.80 -8.66 7.96
CA LYS A 162 -5.34 -8.53 8.11
C LYS A 162 -4.75 -9.53 9.10
N ARG A 163 -5.41 -9.78 10.24
CA ARG A 163 -4.98 -10.79 11.22
C ARG A 163 -5.02 -12.20 10.65
N HIS A 164 -6.08 -12.54 9.91
CA HIS A 164 -6.21 -13.84 9.27
C HIS A 164 -5.07 -14.10 8.29
N ILE A 165 -4.81 -13.17 7.36
CA ILE A 165 -3.70 -13.28 6.41
C ILE A 165 -2.34 -13.39 7.12
N ASN A 166 -2.11 -12.56 8.14
CA ASN A 166 -0.89 -12.63 8.94
C ASN A 166 -0.74 -13.96 9.71
N SER A 167 -1.85 -14.57 10.14
CA SER A 167 -1.84 -15.87 10.83
C SER A 167 -1.46 -17.03 9.90
N LEU A 168 -1.70 -16.86 8.60
CA LEU A 168 -1.14 -17.76 7.60
C LEU A 168 0.38 -17.57 7.51
N GLY A 169 0.95 -16.44 7.91
CA GLY A 169 2.40 -16.18 7.86
C GLY A 169 2.83 -15.34 6.66
N MET A 170 1.86 -14.78 5.93
CA MET A 170 2.10 -13.85 4.83
C MET A 170 2.07 -12.41 5.33
N ARG A 171 2.92 -11.56 4.75
CA ARG A 171 2.78 -10.10 4.83
C ARG A 171 1.83 -9.65 3.73
N VAL A 172 0.93 -8.72 4.02
CA VAL A 172 0.00 -8.18 3.02
C VAL A 172 0.41 -6.77 2.61
N ASP A 173 0.46 -6.53 1.29
CA ASP A 173 0.58 -5.21 0.68
C ASP A 173 -0.69 -4.92 -0.13
N VAL A 174 -1.26 -3.72 0.00
CA VAL A 174 -2.58 -3.39 -0.56
C VAL A 174 -2.44 -2.23 -1.52
N GLN A 175 -2.86 -2.44 -2.76
CA GLN A 175 -2.73 -1.48 -3.84
C GLN A 175 -3.98 -1.49 -4.73
N ASP A 176 -4.05 -0.55 -5.68
CA ASP A 176 -4.94 -0.70 -6.81
C ASP A 176 -4.44 -1.83 -7.71
N THR A 177 -5.32 -2.40 -8.51
CA THR A 177 -5.03 -3.60 -9.29
C THR A 177 -3.93 -3.40 -10.33
N ARG A 178 -3.79 -2.20 -10.89
CA ARG A 178 -2.76 -1.93 -11.90
C ARG A 178 -1.38 -1.93 -11.24
N ASN A 179 -1.23 -1.24 -10.12
CA ASN A 179 0.02 -1.18 -9.39
C ASN A 179 0.37 -2.55 -8.76
N ALA A 180 -0.63 -3.25 -8.19
CA ALA A 180 -0.48 -4.60 -7.68
C ALA A 180 0.07 -5.58 -8.74
N SER A 181 -0.47 -5.51 -9.96
CA SER A 181 -0.02 -6.38 -11.07
C SER A 181 1.44 -6.14 -11.46
N ALA A 182 1.86 -4.86 -11.53
CA ALA A 182 3.24 -4.51 -11.84
C ALA A 182 4.20 -4.96 -10.73
N GLN A 183 3.81 -4.76 -9.46
CA GLN A 183 4.61 -5.19 -8.32
C GLN A 183 4.75 -6.72 -8.27
N PHE A 184 3.67 -7.46 -8.57
CA PHE A 184 3.72 -8.92 -8.65
C PHE A 184 4.71 -9.38 -9.71
N ASN A 185 4.59 -8.86 -10.94
CA ASN A 185 5.47 -9.24 -12.05
C ASN A 185 6.95 -9.00 -11.69
N LEU A 186 7.26 -7.87 -11.07
CA LEU A 186 8.62 -7.54 -10.63
C LEU A 186 9.11 -8.53 -9.55
N LEU A 187 8.39 -8.67 -8.45
CA LEU A 187 8.85 -9.49 -7.33
C LEU A 187 8.91 -10.98 -7.69
N ALA A 188 7.96 -11.47 -8.50
CA ALA A 188 7.95 -12.85 -8.97
C ALA A 188 9.11 -13.13 -9.94
N THR A 189 9.57 -12.13 -10.70
CA THR A 189 10.79 -12.24 -11.53
C THR A 189 12.05 -12.27 -10.66
N GLU A 190 12.13 -11.42 -9.63
CA GLU A 190 13.31 -11.31 -8.77
C GLU A 190 13.48 -12.48 -7.79
N ARG A 191 12.38 -12.95 -7.20
CA ARG A 191 12.37 -13.91 -6.08
C ARG A 191 11.78 -15.27 -6.45
N GLY A 192 11.14 -15.36 -7.61
CA GLY A 192 10.39 -16.54 -8.03
C GLY A 192 8.92 -16.48 -7.61
N ALA A 193 8.07 -17.11 -8.42
CA ALA A 193 6.61 -17.11 -8.26
C ALA A 193 6.10 -17.91 -7.04
N THR A 194 6.97 -18.64 -6.34
CA THR A 194 6.64 -19.37 -5.10
C THR A 194 6.70 -18.48 -3.86
N GLU A 195 7.52 -17.43 -3.86
CA GLU A 195 7.70 -16.56 -2.69
C GLU A 195 6.64 -15.45 -2.62
N VAL A 196 5.98 -15.15 -3.74
CA VAL A 196 5.05 -14.03 -3.88
C VAL A 196 3.71 -14.52 -4.41
N ALA A 197 2.63 -14.15 -3.73
CA ALA A 197 1.27 -14.36 -4.19
C ALA A 197 0.62 -13.01 -4.52
N ALA A 198 -0.37 -13.03 -5.42
CA ALA A 198 -1.23 -11.87 -5.67
C ALA A 198 -2.70 -12.27 -5.71
N ALA A 199 -3.57 -11.49 -5.09
CA ALA A 199 -5.02 -11.61 -5.20
C ALA A 199 -5.56 -10.27 -5.69
N MET A 200 -6.23 -10.23 -6.83
CA MET A 200 -6.62 -8.98 -7.49
C MET A 200 -8.04 -9.02 -8.00
N ILE A 201 -8.78 -7.92 -7.79
CA ILE A 201 -10.14 -7.70 -8.31
C ILE A 201 -10.04 -6.86 -9.59
N PRO A 202 -10.86 -7.09 -10.64
CA PRO A 202 -10.80 -6.30 -11.87
C PRO A 202 -10.98 -4.80 -11.64
N ILE A 203 -10.43 -4.00 -12.55
CA ILE A 203 -10.42 -2.53 -12.45
C ILE A 203 -11.85 -1.96 -12.44
N GLY A 204 -12.80 -2.63 -13.09
CA GLY A 204 -14.19 -2.19 -13.14
C GLY A 204 -14.90 -2.25 -11.79
N TRP A 205 -14.33 -2.93 -10.78
CA TRP A 205 -14.84 -2.88 -9.42
C TRP A 205 -14.48 -1.55 -8.76
N LYS A 206 -15.52 -0.84 -8.29
CA LYS A 206 -15.39 0.49 -7.66
C LYS A 206 -15.65 0.48 -6.15
N GLY A 207 -15.85 -0.69 -5.55
CA GLY A 207 -16.26 -0.78 -4.15
C GLY A 207 -17.69 -0.29 -3.93
N ARG A 208 -17.87 0.56 -2.92
CA ARG A 208 -19.16 1.11 -2.48
C ARG A 208 -19.41 2.51 -3.01
#